data_AF-A0A3M1XCX2-F1
#
_entry.id   AF-A0A3M1XCX2-F1
#
_cell.length_a   1.000
_cell.length_b   1.000
_cell.length_c   1.000
_cell.angle_alpha   90.00
_cell.angle_beta   90.00
_cell.angle_gamma   90.00
#
_symmetry.space_group_name_H-M   'P 1'
#
loop_
_entity.id
_entity.type
_entity.pdbx_description
1 polymer ?
#
loop_
_entity_poly.entity_id
_entity_poly.type
_entity_poly.pdbx_seq_one_letter_code
_entity_poly.pdbx_strand_id
1 'polypeptide(L)'
;MFKFLYNHPGLVEIVFEAIYALRNVFGPDVSLELELVTDPETDETELFALVEVDLEPEVALQKLEEFDQNWLLDREEITHGLFNIDVQFR
;
A
#
# COMPACT_ATOMS: atom_id res chain seq x y z
N MET A 1 5.74 12.99 -3.82
CA MET A 1 5.26 11.89 -4.66
C MET A 1 6.04 11.71 -5.97
N PHE A 2 5.82 12.52 -7.02
CA PHE A 2 6.40 12.25 -8.37
C PHE A 2 7.92 12.09 -8.42
N LYS A 3 8.69 12.90 -7.67
CA LYS A 3 10.15 12.76 -7.59
C LYS A 3 10.59 11.43 -6.97
N PHE A 4 9.84 10.94 -5.97
CA PHE A 4 10.12 9.66 -5.31
C PHE A 4 9.88 8.50 -6.29
N LEU A 5 8.71 8.48 -6.93
CA LEU A 5 8.38 7.47 -7.95
C LEU A 5 9.34 7.50 -9.15
N TYR A 6 9.81 8.68 -9.56
CA TYR A 6 10.82 8.81 -10.62
C TYR A 6 12.15 8.15 -10.24
N ASN A 7 12.55 8.24 -8.97
CA ASN A 7 13.77 7.62 -8.46
C ASN A 7 13.60 6.12 -8.16
N HIS A 8 12.36 5.65 -8.05
CA HIS A 8 12.00 4.26 -7.76
C HIS A 8 10.99 3.73 -8.79
N PRO A 9 11.40 3.58 -10.07
CA PRO A 9 10.48 3.27 -11.16
C PRO A 9 9.74 1.93 -11.00
N GLY A 10 10.35 0.95 -10.30
CA GLY A 10 9.68 -0.32 -9.98
C GLY A 10 8.41 -0.15 -9.14
N LEU A 11 8.34 0.90 -8.30
CA LEU A 11 7.17 1.17 -7.47
C LEU A 11 5.96 1.64 -8.28
N VAL A 12 6.18 2.24 -9.46
CA VAL A 12 5.07 2.69 -10.31
C VAL A 12 4.22 1.50 -10.75
N GLU A 13 4.85 0.43 -11.20
CA GLU A 13 4.15 -0.79 -11.62
C GLU A 13 3.47 -1.47 -10.43
N ILE A 14 4.16 -1.57 -9.28
CA ILE A 14 3.61 -2.14 -8.06
C ILE A 14 2.36 -1.38 -7.57
N VAL A 15 2.36 -0.05 -7.59
CA VAL A 15 1.18 0.75 -7.21
C VAL A 15 -0.03 0.43 -8.10
N PHE A 16 0.18 0.28 -9.40
CA PHE A 16 -0.91 -0.09 -10.31
C PHE A 16 -1.40 -1.52 -10.07
N GLU A 17 -0.49 -2.47 -9.87
CA GLU A 17 -0.85 -3.85 -9.55
C GLU A 17 -1.60 -3.95 -8.21
N ALA A 18 -1.20 -3.17 -7.21
CA ALA A 18 -1.81 -3.15 -5.89
C ALA A 18 -3.31 -2.83 -5.99
N ILE A 19 -3.73 -1.88 -6.82
CA ILE A 19 -5.15 -1.57 -7.03
C ILE A 19 -5.93 -2.80 -7.52
N TYR A 20 -5.37 -3.58 -8.44
CA TYR A 20 -6.04 -4.79 -8.94
C TYR A 20 -6.12 -5.88 -7.86
N ALA A 21 -5.07 -6.05 -7.08
CA ALA A 21 -5.04 -7.02 -6.00
C ALA A 21 -5.98 -6.63 -4.85
N LEU A 22 -5.99 -5.36 -4.47
CA LEU A 22 -6.88 -4.82 -3.44
C LEU A 22 -8.35 -4.99 -3.81
N ARG A 23 -8.71 -4.88 -5.10
CA ARG A 23 -10.09 -5.12 -5.55
C ARG A 23 -10.58 -6.53 -5.28
N ASN A 24 -9.69 -7.51 -5.26
CA ASN A 24 -10.06 -8.90 -4.93
C ASN A 24 -10.37 -9.08 -3.44
N VAL A 25 -9.78 -8.24 -2.58
CA VAL A 25 -9.91 -8.36 -1.12
C VAL A 25 -10.95 -7.38 -0.56
N PHE A 26 -10.89 -6.10 -0.95
CA PHE A 26 -11.74 -5.02 -0.44
C PHE A 26 -12.97 -4.75 -1.34
N GLY A 27 -13.01 -5.29 -2.55
CA GLY A 27 -14.09 -5.11 -3.51
C GLY A 27 -13.80 -4.09 -4.61
N PRO A 28 -14.67 -4.00 -5.64
CA PRO A 28 -14.37 -3.27 -6.88
C PRO A 28 -14.25 -1.74 -6.68
N ASP A 29 -14.93 -1.21 -5.67
CA ASP A 29 -15.04 0.23 -5.39
C ASP A 29 -13.94 0.74 -4.44
N VAL A 30 -12.93 -0.09 -4.15
CA VAL A 30 -11.80 0.32 -3.31
C VAL A 30 -11.08 1.54 -3.90
N SER A 31 -10.83 2.53 -3.05
CA SER A 31 -10.02 3.71 -3.37
C SER A 31 -8.70 3.67 -2.62
N LEU A 32 -7.68 4.21 -3.28
CA LEU A 32 -6.31 4.25 -2.79
C LEU A 32 -5.82 5.69 -2.80
N GLU A 33 -5.36 6.17 -1.65
CA GLU A 33 -4.56 7.39 -1.53
C GLU A 33 -3.08 7.04 -1.40
N LEU A 34 -2.20 7.88 -1.93
CA LEU A 34 -0.76 7.69 -1.83
C LEU A 34 -0.15 8.79 -0.97
N GLU A 35 0.61 8.38 0.05
CA GLU A 35 1.30 9.28 0.96
C GLU A 35 2.80 8.96 1.00
N LEU A 36 3.64 10.00 1.10
CA LEU A 36 5.05 9.80 1.43
C LEU A 36 5.24 10.09 2.91
N VAL A 37 5.74 9.10 3.64
CA VAL A 37 6.05 9.22 5.06
C VAL A 37 7.56 9.19 5.22
N THR A 38 8.11 10.12 5.99
CA THR A 38 9.53 10.13 6.34
C THR A 38 9.67 9.75 7.80
N ASP A 39 10.42 8.68 8.06
CA ASP A 39 10.73 8.26 9.42
C ASP A 39 11.64 9.32 10.09
N PRO A 40 11.24 9.90 11.24
CA PRO A 40 12.00 10.96 11.90
C PRO A 40 13.28 10.46 12.58
N GLU A 41 13.45 9.15 12.77
CA GLU A 41 14.64 8.54 13.37
C GLU A 41 15.70 8.19 12.32
N THR A 42 15.28 7.77 11.11
CA THR A 42 16.20 7.33 10.04
C THR A 42 16.34 8.31 8.87
N ASP A 43 15.46 9.31 8.76
CA ASP A 43 15.29 10.19 7.59
C ASP A 43 14.92 9.41 6.29
N GLU A 44 14.58 8.12 6.40
CA GLU A 44 14.16 7.32 5.25
C GLU A 44 12.72 7.68 4.87
N THR A 45 12.48 7.76 3.56
CA THR A 45 11.15 8.08 3.02
C THR A 45 10.57 6.85 2.36
N GLU A 46 9.34 6.53 2.73
CA GLU A 46 8.58 5.38 2.22
C GLU A 46 7.28 5.86 1.56
N LEU A 47 6.76 5.02 0.67
CA LEU A 47 5.47 5.22 0.02
C LEU A 47 4.41 4.37 0.71
N PHE A 48 3.42 5.03 1.29
CA PHE A 48 2.22 4.39 1.81
C PHE A 48 1.08 4.48 0.80
N ALA A 49 0.41 3.36 0.61
CA ALA A 49 -0.81 3.22 -0.15
C ALA A 49 -1.97 2.99 0.84
N LEU A 50 -2.75 4.03 1.08
CA LEU A 50 -3.82 4.06 2.07
C LEU A 50 -5.14 3.65 1.43
N VAL A 51 -5.71 2.55 1.91
CA VAL A 51 -6.97 2.00 1.44
C VAL A 51 -8.11 2.63 2.24
N GLU A 52 -8.94 3.43 1.58
CA GLU A 52 -10.10 4.00 2.27
C GLU A 52 -11.17 2.93 2.51
N VAL A 53 -11.59 2.79 3.77
CA VAL A 53 -12.57 1.80 4.19
C VAL A 53 -13.69 2.39 5.05
N ASP A 54 -14.88 1.83 4.90
CA ASP A 54 -16.04 2.02 5.78
C ASP A 54 -16.41 0.64 6.34
N LEU A 55 -15.49 0.07 7.12
CA LEU A 55 -15.55 -1.27 7.70
C LEU A 55 -15.21 -1.18 9.18
N GLU A 56 -15.68 -2.13 9.97
CA GLU A 56 -15.23 -2.30 11.35
C GLU A 56 -13.71 -2.56 11.38
N PRO A 57 -12.96 -1.96 12.34
CA PRO A 57 -11.50 -2.07 12.39
C PRO A 57 -10.97 -3.50 12.33
N GLU A 58 -11.61 -4.45 13.02
CA GLU A 58 -11.19 -5.85 13.00
C GLU A 58 -11.35 -6.49 11.62
N VAL A 59 -12.39 -6.11 10.87
CA VAL A 59 -12.63 -6.60 9.51
C VAL A 59 -11.63 -5.99 8.54
N ALA A 60 -11.35 -4.69 8.67
CA ALA A 60 -10.36 -4.01 7.86
C ALA A 60 -8.96 -4.62 8.07
N LEU A 61 -8.57 -4.87 9.33
CA LEU A 61 -7.30 -5.48 9.67
C LEU A 61 -7.18 -6.91 9.13
N GLN A 62 -8.24 -7.72 9.26
CA GLN A 62 -8.24 -9.08 8.72
C GLN A 62 -8.04 -9.09 7.19
N LYS A 63 -8.70 -8.17 6.49
CA LYS A 63 -8.54 -8.00 5.04
C LYS A 63 -7.13 -7.52 4.66
N LEU A 64 -6.57 -6.59 5.43
CA LEU A 64 -5.20 -6.13 5.22
C LEU A 64 -4.20 -7.28 5.40
N GLU A 65 -4.36 -8.08 6.46
CA GLU A 65 -3.52 -9.26 6.70
C GLU A 65 -3.65 -10.29 5.55
N GLU A 66 -4.86 -10.54 5.05
CA GLU A 66 -5.09 -11.39 3.88
C GLU A 66 -4.36 -10.86 2.64
N PHE A 67 -4.42 -9.54 2.41
CA PHE A 67 -3.74 -8.89 1.30
C PHE A 67 -2.21 -9.02 1.43
N ASP A 68 -1.67 -8.80 2.62
CA ASP A 68 -0.24 -8.87 2.87
C ASP A 68 0.30 -10.27 2.60
N GLN A 69 -0.34 -11.29 3.17
CA GLN A 69 0.07 -12.69 3.04
C GLN A 69 -0.04 -13.21 1.61
N ASN A 70 -1.06 -12.77 0.85
CA ASN A 70 -1.33 -13.31 -0.48
C ASN A 70 -0.70 -12.49 -1.61
N TRP A 71 -0.27 -11.25 -1.35
CA TRP A 71 0.19 -10.36 -2.41
C TRP A 71 1.40 -9.52 -2.02
N LEU A 72 1.38 -8.79 -0.90
CA LEU A 72 2.44 -7.81 -0.61
C LEU A 72 3.78 -8.48 -0.32
N LEU A 73 3.80 -9.56 0.48
CA LEU A 73 5.03 -10.24 0.87
C LEU A 73 5.78 -10.84 -0.33
N ASP A 74 5.08 -11.29 -1.36
CA ASP A 74 5.69 -11.80 -2.60
C ASP A 74 6.44 -10.71 -3.40
N ARG A 75 6.33 -9.44 -3.01
CA ARG A 75 6.91 -8.28 -3.71
C ARG A 75 8.01 -7.57 -2.94
N GLU A 76 8.39 -8.08 -1.77
CA GLU A 76 9.43 -7.48 -0.92
C GLU A 76 10.75 -7.24 -1.68
N GLU A 77 11.17 -8.19 -2.52
CA GLU A 77 12.39 -8.04 -3.33
C GLU A 77 12.33 -6.86 -4.31
N ILE A 78 11.13 -6.50 -4.79
CA ILE A 78 10.90 -5.42 -5.76
C ILE A 78 10.70 -4.08 -5.04
N THR A 79 10.01 -4.10 -3.90
CA THR A 79 9.69 -2.89 -3.14
C THR A 79 10.86 -2.42 -2.29
N HIS A 80 11.80 -3.31 -1.93
CA HIS A 80 12.91 -3.01 -1.02
C HIS A 80 12.46 -2.37 0.31
N GLY A 81 11.26 -2.69 0.78
CA GLY A 81 10.66 -2.08 1.97
C GLY A 81 10.15 -0.65 1.77
N LEU A 82 10.29 -0.06 0.58
CA LEU A 82 9.90 1.33 0.32
C LEU A 82 8.40 1.51 -0.01
N PHE A 83 7.63 0.42 -0.05
CA PHE A 83 6.22 0.43 -0.36
C PHE A 83 5.43 -0.35 0.68
N ASN A 84 4.50 0.35 1.32
CA ASN A 84 3.67 -0.15 2.39
C ASN A 84 2.20 0.08 2.04
N ILE A 85 1.32 -0.78 2.55
CA ILE A 85 -0.13 -0.63 2.43
C ILE A 85 -0.73 -0.60 3.83
N ASP A 86 -1.68 0.32 4.03
CA ASP A 86 -2.43 0.43 5.28
C ASP A 86 -3.88 0.82 4.98
N VAL A 87 -4.74 0.79 5.98
CA VAL A 87 -6.15 1.18 5.88
C VAL A 87 -6.38 2.55 6.52
N GLN A 88 -7.28 3.32 5.92
CA GLN A 88 -7.73 4.60 6.45
C GLN A 88 -9.25 4.59 6.59
N PHE A 89 -9.72 4.88 7.80
CA PHE A 89 -11.16 4.92 8.10
C PHE A 89 -11.74 6.29 7.72
N ARG A 90 -12.92 6.26 7.07
CA ARG A 90 -13.67 7.47 6.69
C ARG A 90 -14.41 8.10 7.87
#